data_AF-A0A6C2DSI2-F1
#
_entry.id   AF-A0A6C2DSI2-F1
#
_cell.length_a   1.000
_cell.length_b   1.000
_cell.length_c   1.000
_cell.angle_alpha   90.00
_cell.angle_beta   90.00
_cell.angle_gamma   90.00
#
_symmetry.space_group_name_H-M   'P 1'
#
loop_
_entity.id
_entity.type
_entity.pdbx_description
1 polymer ?
#
loop_
_entity_poly.entity_id
_entity_poly.type
_entity_poly.pdbx_seq_one_letter_code
_entity_poly.pdbx_strand_id
1 'polypeptide(L)'
;MDTSPTANSSIGSSIGSSMNSSISSSIASSRISHHICANRILDVVPAVMRCIHAEVRQQKSTCLTIPQLRSLDFLKTNAGVSLAELADYLGISSASTSTMIERLVQKELVTRTVDPNLKRQVILNLTAAGEEHLHQVLQETGDRLADKLEQITLEQILQLINGLGELHQIFMDCGLDPRLVNPTGRLSSR
;
A
#
# COMPACT_ATOMS: atom_id res chain seq x y z
N MET A 1 34.30 63.63 -38.87
CA MET A 1 32.95 64.21 -38.73
C MET A 1 32.00 63.33 -39.51
N ASP A 2 30.88 62.99 -38.86
CA ASP A 2 29.64 62.35 -39.34
C ASP A 2 29.72 60.89 -39.82
N THR A 3 29.33 59.90 -39.01
CA THR A 3 28.00 59.47 -38.48
C THR A 3 27.08 58.83 -39.52
N SER A 4 26.70 57.59 -39.21
CA SER A 4 25.76 56.67 -39.86
C SER A 4 24.40 57.27 -40.28
N PRO A 5 23.59 56.54 -41.07
CA PRO A 5 22.44 55.86 -40.43
C PRO A 5 22.10 54.45 -40.95
N THR A 6 21.77 53.59 -39.98
CA THR A 6 20.70 52.58 -39.91
C THR A 6 19.95 52.15 -41.18
N ALA A 7 19.91 50.84 -41.40
CA ALA A 7 18.67 50.04 -41.30
C ALA A 7 19.00 48.55 -41.53
N ASN A 8 18.85 47.71 -40.51
CA ASN A 8 18.42 46.35 -40.76
C ASN A 8 17.51 45.85 -39.64
N SER A 9 16.41 45.26 -40.10
CA SER A 9 15.17 44.99 -39.40
C SER A 9 15.29 43.94 -38.29
N SER A 10 14.76 44.29 -37.11
CA SER A 10 14.31 43.33 -36.11
C SER A 10 13.12 42.55 -36.64
N ILE A 11 13.33 41.28 -37.01
CA ILE A 11 12.28 40.26 -37.03
C ILE A 11 12.81 39.11 -36.18
N GLY A 12 12.70 39.28 -34.87
CA GLY A 12 13.13 38.30 -33.88
C GLY A 12 11.99 38.01 -32.91
N SER A 13 11.47 36.78 -33.02
CA SER A 13 11.16 35.94 -31.85
C SER A 13 10.18 36.46 -30.78
N SER A 14 8.93 36.78 -31.13
CA SER A 14 7.87 37.01 -30.13
C SER A 14 6.84 35.88 -29.99
N ILE A 15 6.89 34.83 -30.80
CA ILE A 15 5.87 33.76 -30.76
C ILE A 15 6.35 32.54 -29.92
N GLY A 16 7.66 32.34 -29.75
CA GLY A 16 8.21 31.19 -29.01
C GLY A 16 8.33 31.34 -27.48
N SER A 17 8.32 32.56 -26.93
CA SER A 17 8.56 32.81 -25.50
C SER A 17 7.30 32.64 -24.63
N SER A 18 6.12 33.01 -25.14
CA SER A 18 4.85 32.97 -24.39
C SER A 18 4.28 31.56 -24.17
N MET A 19 4.49 30.64 -25.13
CA MET A 19 4.11 29.23 -24.96
C MET A 19 5.05 28.51 -24.00
N ASN A 20 6.35 28.80 -24.02
CA ASN A 20 7.33 28.13 -23.15
C ASN A 20 7.20 28.57 -21.67
N SER A 21 6.83 29.83 -21.40
CA SER A 21 6.56 30.33 -20.05
C SER A 21 5.27 29.76 -19.46
N SER A 22 4.23 29.58 -20.28
CA SER A 22 2.92 29.02 -19.86
C SER A 22 3.00 27.51 -19.60
N ILE A 23 3.81 26.79 -20.37
CA ILE A 23 4.10 25.37 -20.13
C ILE A 23 4.95 25.20 -18.86
N SER A 24 5.97 26.06 -18.66
CA SER A 24 6.81 26.01 -17.45
C SER A 24 6.05 26.35 -16.17
N SER A 25 5.13 27.32 -16.22
CA SER A 25 4.27 27.68 -15.06
C SER A 25 3.19 26.64 -14.79
N SER A 26 2.64 25.98 -15.82
CA SER A 26 1.70 24.86 -15.69
C SER A 26 2.37 23.60 -15.11
N ILE A 27 3.58 23.26 -15.57
CA ILE A 27 4.37 22.14 -15.03
C ILE A 27 4.83 22.43 -13.59
N ALA A 28 5.23 23.66 -13.27
CA ALA A 28 5.59 24.05 -11.91
C ALA A 28 4.38 23.99 -10.96
N SER A 29 3.21 24.48 -11.40
CA SER A 29 1.95 24.40 -10.63
C SER A 29 1.51 22.95 -10.41
N SER A 30 1.62 22.09 -11.44
CA SER A 30 1.33 20.65 -11.32
C SER A 30 2.29 19.93 -10.37
N ARG A 31 3.60 20.20 -10.42
CA ARG A 31 4.58 19.64 -9.47
C ARG A 31 4.30 20.07 -8.03
N ILE A 32 3.95 21.33 -7.80
CA ILE A 32 3.56 21.85 -6.48
C ILE A 32 2.31 21.11 -5.97
N SER A 33 1.30 20.90 -6.82
CA SER A 33 0.09 20.15 -6.48
C SER A 33 0.38 18.68 -6.14
N HIS A 34 1.27 18.01 -6.87
CA HIS A 34 1.66 16.62 -6.57
C HIS A 34 2.37 16.50 -5.22
N HIS A 35 3.28 17.42 -4.89
CA HIS A 35 3.96 17.42 -3.60
C HIS A 35 3.01 17.68 -2.42
N ILE A 36 2.02 18.56 -2.59
CA ILE A 36 0.99 18.79 -1.57
C ILE A 36 0.18 17.51 -1.35
N CYS A 37 -0.23 16.84 -2.42
CA CYS A 37 -0.94 15.56 -2.33
C CYS A 37 -0.09 14.50 -1.60
N ALA A 38 1.18 14.34 -1.97
CA ALA A 38 2.11 13.41 -1.34
C ALA A 38 2.28 13.67 0.17
N ASN A 39 2.47 14.93 0.57
CA ASN A 39 2.57 15.29 1.98
C ASN A 39 1.25 14.99 2.73
N ARG A 40 0.11 15.26 2.11
CA ARG A 40 -1.19 14.95 2.71
C ARG A 40 -1.38 13.44 2.90
N ILE A 41 -0.91 12.61 1.98
CA ILE A 41 -0.90 11.15 2.11
C ILE A 41 -0.05 10.73 3.33
N LEU A 42 1.15 11.30 3.48
CA LEU A 42 2.04 11.01 4.61
C LEU A 42 1.45 11.42 5.97
N ASP A 43 0.54 12.40 6.01
CA ASP A 43 -0.17 12.79 7.23
C ASP A 43 -1.40 11.90 7.50
N VAL A 44 -2.22 11.66 6.47
CA VAL A 44 -3.52 11.01 6.59
C VAL A 44 -3.39 9.51 6.78
N VAL A 45 -2.54 8.84 5.99
CA VAL A 45 -2.43 7.36 6.01
C VAL A 45 -2.01 6.85 7.40
N PRO A 46 -0.97 7.40 8.06
CA PRO A 46 -0.63 6.96 9.42
C PRO A 46 -1.73 7.23 10.44
N ALA A 47 -2.49 8.33 10.31
CA ALA A 47 -3.60 8.63 11.20
C ALA A 47 -4.75 7.63 11.05
N VAL A 48 -5.13 7.33 9.80
CA VAL A 48 -6.13 6.30 9.48
C VAL A 48 -5.66 4.93 9.97
N MET A 49 -4.40 4.55 9.72
CA MET A 49 -3.84 3.28 10.21
C MET A 49 -3.85 3.19 11.73
N ARG A 50 -3.51 4.26 12.46
CA ARG A 50 -3.63 4.28 13.93
C ARG A 50 -5.08 4.06 14.40
N CYS A 51 -6.05 4.66 13.71
CA CYS A 51 -7.47 4.44 14.01
C CYS A 51 -7.85 2.98 13.78
N ILE A 52 -7.53 2.42 12.61
CA ILE A 52 -7.78 1.01 12.28
C ILE A 52 -7.14 0.09 13.33
N HIS A 53 -5.88 0.35 13.70
CA HIS A 53 -5.19 -0.45 14.71
C HIS A 53 -5.86 -0.39 16.07
N ALA A 54 -6.41 0.77 16.45
CA ALA A 54 -7.14 0.95 17.69
C ALA A 54 -8.47 0.20 17.67
N GLU A 55 -9.18 0.16 16.54
CA GLU A 55 -10.44 -0.58 16.41
C GLU A 55 -10.19 -2.10 16.46
N VAL A 56 -9.21 -2.61 15.70
CA VAL A 56 -8.82 -4.03 15.74
C VAL A 56 -8.46 -4.45 17.16
N ARG A 57 -7.69 -3.63 17.90
CA ARG A 57 -7.29 -3.94 19.29
C ARG A 57 -8.48 -3.96 20.27
N GLN A 58 -9.54 -3.21 19.99
CA GLN A 58 -10.72 -3.13 20.85
C GLN A 58 -11.69 -4.30 20.65
N GLN A 59 -11.49 -5.12 19.62
CA GLN A 59 -12.29 -6.31 19.39
C GLN A 59 -11.98 -7.35 20.47
N LYS A 60 -12.95 -7.57 21.37
CA LYS A 60 -12.82 -8.53 22.48
C LYS A 60 -12.96 -9.98 22.01
N SER A 61 -13.63 -10.19 20.88
CA SER A 61 -13.90 -11.47 20.21
C SER A 61 -12.67 -12.04 19.50
N THR A 62 -11.74 -11.18 19.07
CA THR A 62 -10.64 -11.53 18.16
C THR A 62 -9.31 -11.05 18.75
N CYS A 63 -8.61 -11.93 19.48
CA CYS A 63 -7.34 -11.59 20.13
C CYS A 63 -6.16 -11.63 19.13
N LEU A 64 -6.27 -10.89 18.02
CA LEU A 64 -5.21 -10.73 17.03
C LEU A 64 -4.50 -9.39 17.20
N THR A 65 -3.18 -9.45 17.13
CA THR A 65 -2.34 -8.26 16.95
C THR A 65 -2.29 -7.87 15.47
N ILE A 66 -1.94 -6.62 15.17
CA ILE A 66 -1.81 -6.15 13.78
C ILE A 66 -0.85 -6.99 12.93
N PRO A 67 0.35 -7.38 13.42
CA PRO A 67 1.23 -8.24 12.64
C PRO A 67 0.62 -9.62 12.36
N GLN A 68 -0.17 -10.16 13.29
CA GLN A 68 -0.91 -11.42 13.07
C GLN A 68 -2.01 -11.25 12.02
N LEU A 69 -2.80 -10.17 12.11
CA LEU A 69 -3.82 -9.85 11.10
C LEU A 69 -3.19 -9.72 9.70
N ARG A 70 -2.09 -8.97 9.59
CA ARG A 70 -1.33 -8.83 8.34
C ARG A 70 -0.78 -10.16 7.83
N SER A 71 -0.37 -11.06 8.73
CA SER A 71 0.10 -12.40 8.36
C SER A 71 -1.02 -13.22 7.74
N LEU A 72 -2.22 -13.21 8.34
CA LEU A 72 -3.37 -13.90 7.78
C LEU A 72 -3.74 -13.31 6.41
N ASP A 73 -3.86 -11.98 6.29
CA ASP A 73 -4.18 -11.34 4.99
C ASP A 73 -3.17 -11.67 3.88
N PHE A 74 -1.88 -11.72 4.24
CA PHE A 74 -0.83 -12.12 3.30
C PHE A 74 -0.96 -13.58 2.86
N LEU A 75 -1.20 -14.50 3.81
CA LEU A 75 -1.36 -15.93 3.52
C LEU A 75 -2.63 -16.23 2.71
N LYS A 76 -3.66 -15.37 2.78
CA LYS A 76 -4.88 -15.47 1.98
C LYS A 76 -4.61 -15.32 0.49
N THR A 77 -3.67 -14.47 0.13
CA THR A 77 -3.30 -14.19 -1.26
C THR A 77 -2.06 -14.97 -1.70
N ASN A 78 -1.26 -15.47 -0.76
CA ASN A 78 0.00 -16.19 -1.02
C ASN A 78 0.06 -17.52 -0.25
N ALA A 79 -0.63 -18.53 -0.75
CA ALA A 79 -0.53 -19.88 -0.22
C ALA A 79 0.88 -20.47 -0.48
N GLY A 80 1.37 -21.27 0.45
CA GLY A 80 2.62 -22.01 0.28
C GLY A 80 3.90 -21.16 0.39
N VAL A 81 3.84 -20.01 1.05
CA VAL A 81 5.02 -19.16 1.31
C VAL A 81 5.84 -19.65 2.49
N SER A 82 7.13 -19.34 2.45
CA SER A 82 8.07 -19.61 3.54
C SER A 82 7.97 -18.57 4.67
N LEU A 83 8.52 -18.93 5.83
CA LEU A 83 8.70 -18.00 6.95
C LEU A 83 9.56 -16.79 6.59
N ALA A 84 10.53 -16.94 5.68
CA ALA A 84 11.41 -15.87 5.24
C ALA A 84 10.63 -14.84 4.42
N GLU A 85 9.87 -15.29 3.43
CA GLU A 85 9.01 -14.42 2.60
C GLU A 85 8.00 -13.64 3.47
N LEU A 86 7.41 -14.30 4.47
CA LEU A 86 6.52 -13.62 5.42
C LEU A 86 7.26 -12.60 6.30
N ALA A 87 8.47 -12.91 6.75
CA ALA A 87 9.27 -12.00 7.56
C ALA A 87 9.66 -10.73 6.78
N ASP A 88 10.05 -10.90 5.51
CA ASP A 88 10.37 -9.80 4.60
C ASP A 88 9.15 -8.90 4.38
N TYR A 89 7.97 -9.48 4.13
CA TYR A 89 6.71 -8.75 4.01
C TYR A 89 6.35 -7.95 5.27
N LEU A 90 6.52 -8.56 6.45
CA LEU A 90 6.20 -7.92 7.72
C LEU A 90 7.24 -6.86 8.11
N GLY A 91 8.45 -6.91 7.56
CA GLY A 91 9.57 -6.03 7.92
C GLY A 91 10.12 -6.34 9.32
N ILE A 92 10.06 -7.60 9.75
CA ILE A 92 10.53 -8.04 11.08
C ILE A 92 11.44 -9.28 10.96
N SER A 93 12.17 -9.60 12.04
CA SER A 93 13.10 -10.74 12.02
C SER A 93 12.39 -12.09 11.84
N SER A 94 13.03 -13.06 11.19
CA SER A 94 12.50 -14.42 11.02
C SER A 94 12.22 -15.12 12.36
N ALA A 95 12.98 -14.80 13.41
CA ALA A 95 12.74 -15.32 14.76
C ALA A 95 11.40 -14.80 15.32
N SER A 96 11.17 -13.48 15.21
CA SER A 96 9.90 -12.85 15.62
C SER A 96 8.71 -13.39 14.82
N THR A 97 8.87 -13.53 13.50
CA THR A 97 7.86 -14.13 12.62
C THR A 97 7.57 -15.59 13.02
N SER A 98 8.60 -16.38 13.30
CA SER A 98 8.43 -17.79 13.72
C SER A 98 7.62 -17.89 15.01
N THR A 99 7.96 -17.13 16.05
CA THR A 99 7.20 -17.12 17.31
C THR A 99 5.76 -16.65 17.12
N MET A 100 5.54 -15.69 16.23
CA MET A 100 4.19 -15.20 15.92
C MET A 100 3.35 -16.26 15.19
N ILE A 101 3.93 -16.92 14.18
CA ILE A 101 3.27 -17.97 13.41
C ILE A 101 2.99 -19.19 14.29
N GLU A 102 3.89 -19.55 15.19
CA GLU A 102 3.66 -20.64 16.15
C GLU A 102 2.39 -20.40 16.99
N ARG A 103 2.15 -19.16 17.44
CA ARG A 103 0.90 -18.80 18.13
C ARG A 103 -0.34 -18.89 17.23
N LEU A 104 -0.20 -18.60 15.94
CA LEU A 104 -1.31 -18.73 14.97
C LEU A 104 -1.60 -20.20 14.65
N VAL A 105 -0.57 -21.05 14.62
CA VAL A 105 -0.69 -22.51 14.47
C VAL A 105 -1.37 -23.11 15.72
N GLN A 106 -0.98 -22.69 16.92
CA GLN A 106 -1.63 -23.11 18.18
C GLN A 106 -3.11 -22.73 18.25
N LYS A 107 -3.49 -21.63 17.58
CA LYS A 107 -4.89 -21.20 17.43
C LYS A 107 -5.60 -21.85 16.24
N GLU A 108 -4.95 -22.79 15.54
CA GLU A 108 -5.47 -23.48 14.35
C GLU A 108 -5.84 -22.55 13.18
N LEU A 109 -5.29 -21.33 13.14
CA LEU A 109 -5.55 -20.35 12.08
C LEU A 109 -4.58 -20.50 10.90
N VAL A 110 -3.40 -21.08 11.14
CA VAL A 110 -2.34 -21.30 10.14
C VAL A 110 -1.84 -22.72 10.25
N THR A 111 -1.49 -23.32 9.11
CA THR A 111 -0.77 -24.60 9.05
C THR A 111 0.67 -24.40 8.62
N ARG A 112 1.53 -25.28 9.13
CA ARG A 112 2.96 -25.33 8.82
C ARG A 112 3.27 -26.73 8.29
N THR A 113 3.52 -26.87 7.00
CA THR A 113 3.76 -28.18 6.35
C THR A 113 5.11 -28.20 5.66
N VAL A 114 5.67 -29.39 5.46
CA VAL A 114 6.85 -29.57 4.61
C VAL A 114 6.41 -29.46 3.16
N ASP A 115 7.15 -28.68 2.36
CA ASP A 115 6.90 -28.54 0.94
C ASP A 115 7.01 -29.93 0.27
N PRO A 116 5.93 -30.41 -0.39
CA PRO A 116 5.93 -31.71 -1.05
C PRO A 116 6.91 -31.79 -2.23
N ASN A 117 7.27 -30.66 -2.84
CA ASN A 117 8.18 -30.56 -3.97
C ASN A 117 9.63 -30.33 -3.53
N LEU A 118 9.82 -29.59 -2.42
CA LEU A 118 11.13 -29.25 -1.86
C LEU A 118 11.31 -29.88 -0.49
N LYS A 119 11.78 -31.14 -0.47
CA LYS A 119 12.11 -31.86 0.76
C LYS A 119 13.04 -31.00 1.62
N ARG A 120 12.54 -30.54 2.77
CA ARG A 120 13.16 -29.69 3.83
C ARG A 120 12.74 -28.22 3.86
N GLN A 121 11.96 -27.71 2.90
CA GLN A 121 11.38 -26.38 3.03
C GLN A 121 10.05 -26.46 3.77
N VAL A 122 9.80 -25.53 4.69
CA VAL A 122 8.53 -25.40 5.37
C VAL A 122 7.73 -24.30 4.69
N ILE A 123 6.46 -24.57 4.43
CA ILE A 123 5.50 -23.62 3.87
C ILE A 123 4.35 -23.37 4.84
N LEU A 124 3.75 -22.18 4.71
CA LEU A 124 2.66 -21.68 5.52
C LEU A 124 1.40 -21.55 4.68
N ASN A 125 0.26 -21.94 5.25
CA ASN A 125 -1.05 -21.75 4.63
C ASN A 125 -2.06 -21.34 5.69
N LEU A 126 -3.05 -20.53 5.29
CA LEU A 126 -4.25 -20.36 6.11
C LEU A 126 -5.02 -21.67 6.22
N THR A 127 -5.69 -21.85 7.36
CA THR A 127 -6.77 -22.82 7.48
C THR A 127 -8.10 -22.17 7.11
N ALA A 128 -9.14 -22.98 6.89
CA ALA A 128 -10.50 -22.47 6.75
C ALA A 128 -10.94 -21.64 7.98
N ALA A 129 -10.56 -22.09 9.19
CA ALA A 129 -10.81 -21.32 10.42
C ALA A 129 -10.04 -19.99 10.43
N GLY A 130 -8.82 -19.96 9.91
CA GLY A 130 -8.03 -18.73 9.74
C GLY A 130 -8.65 -17.74 8.77
N GLU A 131 -9.18 -18.21 7.64
CA GLU A 131 -9.88 -17.38 6.66
C GLU A 131 -11.16 -16.78 7.23
N GLU A 132 -11.99 -17.59 7.89
CA GLU A 132 -13.22 -17.14 8.53
C GLU A 132 -12.91 -16.11 9.63
N HIS A 133 -11.90 -16.39 10.46
CA HIS A 133 -11.49 -15.49 11.53
C HIS A 133 -10.97 -14.15 10.99
N LEU A 134 -10.18 -14.19 9.91
CA LEU A 134 -9.74 -12.98 9.21
C LEU A 134 -10.94 -12.18 8.67
N HIS A 135 -11.90 -12.86 8.04
CA HIS A 135 -13.09 -12.22 7.50
C HIS A 135 -13.89 -11.51 8.59
N GLN A 136 -14.13 -12.19 9.72
CA GLN A 136 -14.83 -11.63 10.87
C GLN A 136 -14.14 -10.38 11.43
N VAL A 137 -12.81 -10.42 11.62
CA VAL A 137 -12.04 -9.26 12.12
C VAL A 137 -12.17 -8.06 11.20
N LEU A 138 -12.03 -8.29 9.88
CA LEU A 138 -12.10 -7.21 8.89
C LEU A 138 -13.52 -6.64 8.79
N GLN A 139 -14.55 -7.48 8.85
CA GLN A 139 -15.94 -7.04 8.85
C GLN A 139 -16.24 -6.17 10.09
N GLU A 140 -15.94 -6.67 11.29
CA GLU A 140 -16.15 -5.92 12.54
C GLU A 140 -15.36 -4.60 12.56
N THR A 141 -14.17 -4.57 11.95
CA THR A 141 -13.39 -3.33 11.81
C THR A 141 -14.05 -2.37 10.82
N GLY A 142 -14.56 -2.89 9.71
CA GLY A 142 -15.28 -2.15 8.69
C GLY A 142 -16.53 -1.48 9.24
N ASP A 143 -17.34 -2.21 10.00
CA ASP A 143 -18.56 -1.71 10.63
C ASP A 143 -18.23 -0.55 11.58
N ARG A 144 -17.24 -0.71 12.45
CA ARG A 144 -16.78 0.35 13.38
C ARG A 144 -16.22 1.58 12.66
N LEU A 145 -15.61 1.40 11.50
CA LEU A 145 -15.13 2.51 10.69
C LEU A 145 -16.30 3.22 9.99
N ALA A 146 -17.30 2.47 9.53
CA ALA A 146 -18.51 3.01 8.94
C ALA A 146 -19.27 3.91 9.94
N ASP A 147 -19.36 3.52 11.21
CA ASP A 147 -19.96 4.34 12.27
C ASP A 147 -19.29 5.73 12.39
N LYS A 148 -17.96 5.81 12.19
CA LYS A 148 -17.22 7.08 12.22
C LYS A 148 -17.48 7.96 11.01
N LEU A 149 -18.05 7.40 9.95
CA LEU A 149 -18.37 8.07 8.69
C LEU A 149 -19.86 8.45 8.60
N GLU A 150 -20.66 8.27 9.64
CA GLU A 150 -22.10 8.59 9.62
C GLU A 150 -22.41 10.07 9.30
N GLN A 151 -21.46 10.98 9.58
CA GLN A 151 -21.67 12.42 9.46
C GLN A 151 -21.27 13.01 8.09
N ILE A 152 -20.77 12.19 7.16
CA ILE A 152 -20.42 12.66 5.81
C ILE A 152 -21.56 12.41 4.83
N THR A 153 -21.71 13.31 3.86
CA THR A 153 -22.79 13.23 2.85
C THR A 153 -22.48 12.17 1.78
N LEU A 154 -23.51 11.72 1.06
CA LEU A 154 -23.34 10.79 -0.06
C LEU A 154 -22.34 11.31 -1.11
N GLU A 155 -22.37 12.61 -1.41
CA GLU A 155 -21.43 13.22 -2.34
C GLU A 155 -19.98 13.10 -1.85
N GLN A 156 -19.73 13.36 -0.56
CA GLN A 156 -18.42 13.21 0.06
C GLN A 156 -17.95 11.75 0.08
N ILE A 157 -18.86 10.81 0.32
CA ILE A 157 -18.57 9.36 0.26
C ILE A 157 -18.11 8.98 -1.15
N LEU A 158 -18.84 9.40 -2.19
CA LEU A 158 -18.50 9.09 -3.58
C LEU A 158 -17.14 9.69 -3.97
N GLN A 159 -16.87 10.94 -3.57
CA GLN A 159 -15.57 11.57 -3.79
C GLN A 159 -14.44 10.80 -3.11
N LEU A 160 -14.65 10.35 -1.88
CA LEU A 160 -13.66 9.58 -1.12
C LEU A 160 -13.40 8.21 -1.76
N ILE A 161 -14.45 7.48 -2.17
CA ILE A 161 -14.33 6.18 -2.85
C ILE A 161 -13.53 6.33 -4.15
N ASN A 162 -13.87 7.32 -4.97
CA ASN A 162 -13.15 7.57 -6.22
C ASN A 162 -11.68 7.91 -5.96
N GLY A 163 -11.40 8.83 -5.04
CA GLY A 163 -10.04 9.22 -4.70
C GLY A 163 -9.21 8.07 -4.13
N LEU A 164 -9.79 7.22 -3.28
CA LEU A 164 -9.12 6.01 -2.77
C LEU A 164 -8.86 4.99 -3.88
N GLY A 165 -9.80 4.84 -4.83
CA GLY A 165 -9.64 3.99 -6.00
C GLY A 165 -8.47 4.44 -6.89
N GLU A 166 -8.41 5.73 -7.21
CA GLU A 166 -7.30 6.33 -7.95
C GLU A 166 -5.96 6.14 -7.23
N LEU A 167 -5.94 6.44 -5.92
CA LEU A 167 -4.76 6.26 -5.08
C LEU A 167 -4.27 4.80 -5.09
N HIS A 168 -5.20 3.84 -4.99
CA HIS A 168 -4.88 2.42 -5.04
C HIS A 168 -4.25 2.03 -6.38
N GLN A 169 -4.84 2.42 -7.51
CA GLN A 169 -4.30 2.12 -8.85
C GLN A 169 -2.89 2.69 -9.02
N ILE A 170 -2.65 3.94 -8.63
CA ILE A 170 -1.33 4.59 -8.74
C ILE A 170 -0.24 3.76 -8.03
N PHE A 171 -0.53 3.26 -6.82
CA PHE A 171 0.46 2.50 -6.05
C PHE A 171 0.59 1.04 -6.48
N MET A 172 -0.47 0.42 -7.01
CA MET A 172 -0.39 -0.92 -7.61
C MET A 172 0.42 -0.90 -8.92
N ASP A 173 0.22 0.10 -9.77
CA ASP A 173 0.95 0.26 -11.03
C ASP A 173 2.44 0.60 -10.83
N CYS A 174 2.79 1.19 -9.69
CA CYS A 174 4.18 1.38 -9.27
C CYS A 174 4.90 0.07 -8.90
N GLY A 175 4.22 -1.09 -8.97
CA GLY A 175 4.77 -2.40 -8.59
C GLY A 175 4.92 -2.58 -7.08
N LEU A 176 4.24 -1.75 -6.28
CA LEU A 176 4.27 -1.76 -4.82
C LEU A 176 3.02 -2.42 -4.25
N ASP A 177 2.59 -3.57 -4.77
CA ASP A 177 1.69 -4.41 -3.98
C ASP A 177 2.54 -5.13 -2.93
N PRO A 178 2.49 -4.71 -1.65
CA PRO A 178 3.27 -5.37 -0.62
C PRO A 178 2.82 -6.83 -0.44
N ARG A 179 1.64 -7.20 -0.92
CA ARG A 179 1.15 -8.59 -0.85
C ARG A 179 1.68 -9.46 -1.98
N LEU A 180 2.32 -8.92 -3.01
CA LEU A 180 2.97 -9.75 -4.01
C LEU A 180 4.35 -10.18 -3.50
N VAL A 181 4.50 -11.49 -3.27
CA VAL A 181 5.84 -12.08 -3.13
C VAL A 181 6.59 -11.83 -4.43
N ASN A 182 7.73 -11.13 -4.37
CA ASN A 182 8.56 -10.91 -5.54
C ASN A 182 9.02 -12.29 -6.08
N PRO A 183 8.60 -12.72 -7.29
CA PRO A 183 8.84 -14.09 -7.77
C PRO A 183 10.32 -14.39 -8.08
N THR A 184 11.21 -13.41 -7.94
CA THR A 184 12.64 -13.51 -8.27
C THR A 184 13.49 -14.32 -7.28
N GLY A 185 12.91 -14.89 -6.21
CA GLY A 185 13.61 -15.79 -5.29
C GLY A 185 13.65 -17.26 -5.72
N ARG A 186 12.84 -17.70 -6.71
CA ARG A 186 12.79 -19.10 -7.16
C ARG A 186 13.51 -19.32 -8.49
N LEU A 187 14.78 -18.95 -8.60
CA LEU A 187 15.64 -19.41 -9.69
C LEU A 187 17.04 -19.80 -9.19
N SER A 188 17.22 -21.13 -9.09
CA SER A 188 18.40 -21.87 -9.54
C SER A 188 19.77 -21.46 -8.96
N SER A 189 20.15 -22.06 -7.83
CA SER A 189 21.55 -22.41 -7.60
C SER A 189 22.00 -23.39 -8.69
N ARG A 190 22.84 -22.92 -9.61
CA ARG A 190 23.83 -23.76 -10.29
C ARG A 190 25.07 -23.86 -9.43
#